data_AF-A0A1L7WL95-F1
#
_entry.id   AF-A0A1L7WL95-F1
#
_cell.length_a   1.000
_cell.length_b   1.000
_cell.length_c   1.000
_cell.angle_alpha   90.00
_cell.angle_beta   90.00
_cell.angle_gamma   90.00
#
_symmetry.space_group_name_H-M   'P 1'
#
loop_
_entity.id
_entity.type
_entity.pdbx_description
1 polymer ?
#
loop_
_entity_poly.entity_id
_entity_poly.type
_entity_poly.pdbx_seq_one_letter_code
_entity_poly.pdbx_strand_id
1 'polypeptide(L)'
;MSNSAGLGDTPEVAYHLTTPLTVRTYEVLSLALFLGGCVYVWRSKNPVYVGIYLASSIGGGIFEWIFDSKYYFRLTADNRFISAWTMAGEKAPAAMILIYGFFFGIPLVLLRQYKAVLYQRAGNTGIYCLIFSLGFFGTPAFECTNTTVTKIYKYHQRDEYLFYGMPYSNFWFGVLMMGLPYWGLEQAEALTTLIPRTMLSRSRQKLLAASVGFSTVITAFFIAATLNGIWYATAGDIWTETPRAF
;
A
#
# COMPACT_ATOMS: atom_id res chain seq x y z
N MET A 1 -30.66 -16.60 36.19
CA MET A 1 -29.64 -15.72 36.81
C MET A 1 -28.60 -15.43 35.74
N SER A 2 -28.48 -14.16 35.36
CA SER A 2 -27.61 -13.67 34.30
C SER A 2 -26.15 -13.71 34.74
N ASN A 3 -25.30 -14.44 34.01
CA ASN A 3 -23.86 -14.22 34.05
C ASN A 3 -23.52 -13.14 33.03
N SER A 4 -23.56 -11.89 33.48
CA SER A 4 -22.84 -10.78 32.85
C SER A 4 -21.34 -11.04 33.08
N ALA A 5 -20.74 -11.84 32.22
CA ALA A 5 -19.29 -11.91 32.12
C ALA A 5 -18.82 -10.55 31.59
N GLY A 6 -18.12 -9.82 32.45
CA GLY A 6 -17.56 -8.52 32.13
C GLY A 6 -16.74 -8.61 30.85
N LEU A 7 -17.03 -7.68 29.94
CA LEU A 7 -16.04 -7.19 28.99
C LEU A 7 -14.92 -6.60 29.84
N GLY A 8 -14.01 -7.47 30.26
CA GLY A 8 -12.75 -7.05 30.83
C GLY A 8 -12.07 -6.20 29.77
N ASP A 9 -11.80 -4.95 30.13
CA ASP A 9 -10.79 -4.14 29.47
C ASP A 9 -9.55 -5.02 29.33
N THR A 10 -9.35 -5.61 28.15
CA THR A 10 -8.06 -6.17 27.78
C THR A 10 -7.08 -5.02 27.96
N PRO A 11 -6.10 -5.12 28.88
CA PRO A 11 -5.16 -4.04 29.08
C PRO A 11 -4.56 -3.72 27.72
N GLU A 12 -4.70 -2.48 27.28
CA GLU A 12 -4.10 -1.96 26.06
C GLU A 12 -2.60 -2.16 26.25
N VAL A 13 -2.06 -3.31 25.80
CA VAL A 13 -0.63 -3.60 25.94
C VAL A 13 0.06 -2.60 25.04
N ALA A 14 0.52 -1.51 25.65
CA ALA A 14 1.19 -0.42 24.98
C ALA A 14 2.55 -0.92 24.49
N TYR A 15 2.59 -1.44 23.26
CA TYR A 15 3.84 -1.82 22.62
C TYR A 15 4.57 -0.55 22.14
N HIS A 16 5.66 -0.23 22.81
CA HIS A 16 6.62 0.79 22.36
C HIS A 16 7.73 0.10 21.58
N LEU A 17 7.67 0.18 20.26
CA LEU A 17 8.64 -0.47 19.37
C LEU A 17 9.86 0.45 19.10
N THR A 18 9.70 1.75 19.29
CA THR A 18 10.73 2.76 18.95
C THR A 18 10.74 3.98 19.89
N THR A 19 11.46 5.05 19.54
CA THR A 19 11.44 6.32 20.30
C THR A 19 10.27 7.22 19.87
N PRO A 20 9.73 8.10 20.74
CA PRO A 20 8.69 9.05 20.34
C PRO A 20 9.12 9.95 19.17
N LEU A 21 10.40 10.32 19.13
CA LEU A 21 10.97 11.15 18.07
C LEU A 21 10.92 10.44 16.71
N THR A 22 11.21 9.13 16.67
CA THR A 22 11.12 8.33 15.43
C THR A 22 9.70 8.35 14.86
N VAL A 23 8.68 8.13 15.70
CA VAL A 23 7.27 8.13 15.30
C VAL A 23 6.87 9.49 14.72
N ARG A 24 7.17 10.58 15.43
CA ARG A 24 6.80 11.94 14.99
C ARG A 24 7.53 12.35 13.71
N THR A 25 8.80 11.99 13.59
CA THR A 25 9.58 12.22 12.36
C THR A 25 8.94 11.47 11.19
N TYR A 26 8.56 10.22 11.40
CA TYR A 26 7.91 9.40 10.39
C TYR A 26 6.59 10.01 9.92
N GLU A 27 5.72 10.47 10.84
CA GLU A 27 4.46 11.14 10.51
C GLU A 27 4.67 12.40 9.66
N VAL A 28 5.61 13.26 10.06
CA VAL A 28 5.92 14.49 9.34
C VAL A 28 6.45 14.17 7.93
N LEU A 29 7.32 13.17 7.80
CA LEU A 29 7.84 12.72 6.51
C LEU A 29 6.71 12.15 5.64
N SER A 30 5.87 11.26 6.17
CA SER A 30 4.72 10.71 5.45
C SER A 30 3.79 11.81 4.94
N LEU A 31 3.46 12.79 5.78
CA LEU A 31 2.61 13.91 5.41
C LEU A 31 3.28 14.80 4.35
N ALA A 32 4.56 15.12 4.52
CA ALA A 32 5.30 15.94 3.56
C ALA A 32 5.40 15.27 2.18
N LEU A 33 5.72 13.97 2.16
CA LEU A 33 5.75 13.16 0.93
C LEU A 33 4.37 13.05 0.29
N PHE A 34 3.32 12.91 1.11
CA PHE A 34 1.95 12.89 0.63
C PHE A 34 1.56 14.21 -0.06
N LEU A 35 1.77 15.34 0.63
CA LEU A 35 1.47 16.66 0.09
C LEU A 35 2.32 16.98 -1.15
N GLY A 36 3.60 16.62 -1.12
CA GLY A 36 4.50 16.74 -2.26
C GLY A 36 3.99 15.96 -3.48
N GLY A 37 3.53 14.72 -3.26
CA GLY A 37 2.91 13.90 -4.30
C GLY A 37 1.59 14.47 -4.81
N CYS A 38 0.70 14.96 -3.94
CA CYS A 38 -0.52 15.67 -4.34
C CYS A 38 -0.20 16.87 -5.23
N VAL A 39 0.76 17.71 -4.85
CA VAL A 39 1.20 18.86 -5.64
C VAL A 39 1.77 18.41 -6.99
N TYR A 40 2.57 17.35 -7.01
CA TYR A 40 3.14 16.79 -8.23
C TYR A 40 2.05 16.32 -9.21
N VAL A 41 1.14 15.46 -8.76
CA VAL A 41 0.08 14.92 -9.63
C VAL A 41 -0.92 16.00 -10.05
N TRP A 42 -1.21 16.97 -9.19
CA TRP A 42 -2.03 18.13 -9.56
C TRP A 42 -1.38 18.95 -10.68
N ARG A 43 -0.07 19.22 -10.56
CA ARG A 43 0.70 19.97 -11.58
C ARG A 43 0.84 19.23 -12.89
N SER A 44 0.78 17.89 -12.89
CA SER A 44 0.79 17.09 -14.11
C SER A 44 -0.41 17.37 -15.02
N LYS A 45 -1.51 17.92 -14.48
CA LYS A 45 -2.79 18.17 -15.16
C LYS A 45 -3.41 16.91 -15.78
N ASN A 46 -2.92 15.71 -15.43
CA ASN A 46 -3.45 14.44 -15.89
C ASN A 46 -4.37 13.84 -14.80
N PRO A 47 -5.70 13.78 -15.03
CA PRO A 47 -6.63 13.25 -14.04
C PRO A 47 -6.39 11.77 -13.71
N VAL A 48 -5.85 10.97 -14.65
CA VAL A 48 -5.49 9.57 -14.39
C VAL A 48 -4.43 9.47 -13.29
N TYR A 49 -3.45 10.37 -13.28
CA TYR A 49 -2.38 10.37 -12.27
C TYR A 49 -2.89 10.72 -10.88
N VAL A 50 -3.89 11.59 -10.79
CA VAL A 50 -4.60 11.84 -9.52
C VAL A 50 -5.28 10.56 -9.04
N GLY A 51 -5.96 9.84 -9.94
CA GLY A 51 -6.57 8.54 -9.65
C GLY A 51 -5.58 7.51 -9.11
N ILE A 52 -4.45 7.32 -9.83
CA ILE A 52 -3.37 6.42 -9.43
C ILE A 52 -2.89 6.76 -8.01
N TYR A 53 -2.59 8.03 -7.76
CA TYR A 53 -2.01 8.47 -6.50
C TYR A 53 -2.96 8.33 -5.30
N LEU A 54 -4.24 8.68 -5.50
CA LEU A 54 -5.26 8.50 -4.47
C LEU A 54 -5.55 7.02 -4.19
N ALA A 55 -5.52 6.18 -5.22
CA ALA A 55 -5.66 4.73 -5.04
C ALA A 55 -4.46 4.16 -4.28
N SER A 56 -3.23 4.54 -4.63
CA SER A 56 -2.04 4.05 -3.93
C SER A 56 -1.91 4.56 -2.49
N SER A 57 -2.56 5.67 -2.12
CA SER A 57 -2.58 6.18 -0.75
C SER A 57 -3.81 5.70 0.02
N ILE A 58 -4.92 6.42 -0.10
CA ILE A 58 -6.15 6.17 0.67
C ILE A 58 -6.72 4.78 0.37
N GLY A 59 -6.76 4.40 -0.91
CA GLY A 59 -7.23 3.08 -1.31
C GLY A 59 -6.33 1.97 -0.76
N GLY A 60 -5.01 2.09 -0.97
CA GLY A 60 -3.99 1.18 -0.49
C GLY A 60 -4.03 1.00 1.02
N GLY A 61 -4.12 2.10 1.78
CA GLY A 61 -4.19 2.05 3.25
C GLY A 61 -5.47 1.41 3.79
N ILE A 62 -6.61 1.52 3.09
CA ILE A 62 -7.82 0.76 3.46
C ILE A 62 -7.60 -0.74 3.24
N PHE A 63 -7.00 -1.13 2.11
CA PHE A 63 -6.72 -2.54 1.81
C PHE A 63 -5.68 -3.14 2.76
N GLU A 64 -4.58 -2.41 2.99
CA GLU A 64 -3.56 -2.77 3.97
C GLU A 64 -4.21 -2.98 5.34
N TRP A 65 -5.05 -2.04 5.83
CA TRP A 65 -5.75 -2.23 7.10
C TRP A 65 -6.58 -3.52 7.15
N ILE A 66 -7.31 -3.86 6.07
CA ILE A 66 -8.06 -5.12 6.00
C ILE A 66 -7.09 -6.30 6.15
N PHE A 67 -6.01 -6.32 5.39
CA PHE A 67 -5.05 -7.42 5.37
C PHE A 67 -4.22 -7.54 6.65
N ASP A 68 -3.91 -6.42 7.28
CA ASP A 68 -3.08 -6.33 8.47
C ASP A 68 -3.86 -6.66 9.75
N SER A 69 -5.14 -6.29 9.79
CA SER A 69 -5.93 -6.40 11.03
C SER A 69 -6.39 -7.82 11.33
N LYS A 70 -6.74 -8.61 10.31
CA LYS A 70 -7.34 -9.95 10.51
C LYS A 70 -6.85 -11.06 9.59
N TYR A 71 -6.24 -10.74 8.46
CA TYR A 71 -5.96 -11.74 7.43
C TYR A 71 -4.48 -12.05 7.31
N TYR A 72 -3.81 -11.47 6.31
CA TYR A 72 -2.58 -12.00 5.75
C TYR A 72 -1.31 -11.42 6.34
N PHE A 73 -1.30 -10.21 6.88
CA PHE A 73 -0.02 -9.62 7.29
C PHE A 73 0.15 -9.60 8.81
N ARG A 74 -0.94 -9.43 9.56
CA ARG A 74 -0.91 -9.40 11.03
C ARG A 74 0.23 -8.53 11.55
N LEU A 75 0.12 -7.25 11.20
CA LEU A 75 1.10 -6.24 11.52
C LEU A 75 0.60 -5.38 12.68
N THR A 76 1.43 -5.21 13.71
CA THR A 76 1.17 -4.23 14.78
C THR A 76 2.09 -3.04 14.62
N ALA A 77 1.49 -1.86 14.53
CA ALA A 77 2.20 -0.58 14.50
C ALA A 77 2.37 0.01 15.91
N ASP A 78 3.32 0.91 16.05
CA ASP A 78 3.55 1.65 17.29
C ASP A 78 2.30 2.45 17.71
N ASN A 79 1.86 2.29 18.97
CA ASN A 79 0.59 2.84 19.43
C ASN A 79 0.56 4.38 19.57
N ARG A 80 1.71 5.05 19.41
CA ARG A 80 1.82 6.52 19.50
C ARG A 80 1.50 7.23 18.18
N PHE A 81 1.34 6.50 17.08
CA PHE A 81 0.92 7.09 15.82
C PHE A 81 -0.45 7.78 15.95
N ILE A 82 -0.61 8.89 15.23
CA ILE A 82 -1.91 9.51 15.01
C ILE A 82 -2.77 8.51 14.22
N SER A 83 -3.88 8.11 14.83
CA SER A 83 -4.84 7.19 14.23
C SER A 83 -5.63 7.91 13.12
N ALA A 84 -5.70 7.30 11.95
CA ALA A 84 -6.66 7.70 10.92
C ALA A 84 -8.05 7.14 11.22
N TRP A 85 -8.11 5.89 11.69
CA TRP A 85 -9.32 5.26 12.21
C TRP A 85 -8.95 4.11 13.14
N THR A 86 -9.91 3.73 13.98
CA THR A 86 -9.84 2.52 14.80
C THR A 86 -10.96 1.59 14.39
N MET A 87 -10.65 0.33 14.09
CA MET A 87 -11.66 -0.66 13.74
C MET A 87 -11.22 -2.04 14.23
N ALA A 88 -12.16 -2.81 14.77
CA ALA A 88 -11.89 -4.10 15.43
C ALA A 88 -10.81 -4.04 16.53
N GLY A 89 -10.74 -2.92 17.27
CA GLY A 89 -9.74 -2.71 18.34
C GLY A 89 -8.37 -2.24 17.85
N GLU A 90 -8.15 -2.17 16.53
CA GLU A 90 -6.87 -1.84 15.93
C GLU A 90 -6.83 -0.42 15.37
N LYS A 91 -5.76 0.30 15.68
CA LYS A 91 -5.50 1.65 15.17
C LYS A 91 -4.79 1.55 13.82
N ALA A 92 -5.36 2.17 12.79
CA ALA A 92 -4.71 2.37 11.50
C ALA A 92 -3.88 3.67 11.54
N PRO A 93 -2.54 3.62 11.48
CA PRO A 93 -1.73 4.83 11.51
C PRO A 93 -1.94 5.68 10.26
N ALA A 94 -2.28 6.96 10.42
CA ALA A 94 -2.40 7.90 9.30
C ALA A 94 -1.12 7.94 8.46
N ALA A 95 0.04 7.88 9.11
CA ALA A 95 1.33 7.92 8.43
C ALA A 95 1.56 6.76 7.45
N MET A 96 1.04 5.56 7.74
CA MET A 96 1.16 4.40 6.84
C MET A 96 0.31 4.62 5.59
N ILE A 97 -0.96 4.99 5.77
CA ILE A 97 -1.89 5.27 4.66
C ILE A 97 -1.34 6.35 3.71
N LEU A 98 -0.77 7.42 4.29
CA LEU A 98 -0.24 8.54 3.52
C LEU A 98 1.04 8.18 2.76
N ILE A 99 1.93 7.38 3.35
CA ILE A 99 3.24 7.11 2.75
C ILE A 99 3.15 6.17 1.54
N TYR A 100 2.15 5.30 1.46
CA TYR A 100 1.98 4.40 0.32
C TYR A 100 1.74 5.13 -1.01
N GLY A 101 1.14 6.32 -0.99
CA GLY A 101 1.03 7.15 -2.19
C GLY A 101 2.39 7.49 -2.78
N PHE A 102 3.41 7.70 -1.93
CA PHE A 102 4.77 7.96 -2.38
C PHE A 102 5.47 6.69 -2.88
N PHE A 103 5.33 5.56 -2.17
CA PHE A 103 6.04 4.32 -2.51
C PHE A 103 5.47 3.59 -3.73
N PHE A 104 4.16 3.59 -3.92
CA PHE A 104 3.54 2.93 -5.07
C PHE A 104 3.01 3.93 -6.11
N GLY A 105 2.39 5.02 -5.65
CA GLY A 105 1.71 5.97 -6.53
C GLY A 105 2.67 6.77 -7.41
N ILE A 106 3.67 7.43 -6.81
CA ILE A 106 4.63 8.25 -7.57
C ILE A 106 5.44 7.42 -8.57
N PRO A 107 6.02 6.26 -8.21
CA PRO A 107 6.68 5.40 -9.18
C PRO A 107 5.79 5.00 -10.34
N LEU A 108 4.53 4.60 -10.10
CA LEU A 108 3.58 4.29 -11.18
C LEU A 108 3.32 5.51 -12.08
N VAL A 109 3.10 6.69 -11.49
CA VAL A 109 2.91 7.93 -12.25
C VAL A 109 4.15 8.25 -13.11
N LEU A 110 5.35 8.13 -12.56
CA LEU A 110 6.60 8.37 -13.28
C LEU A 110 6.79 7.36 -14.42
N LEU A 111 6.54 6.07 -14.16
CA LEU A 111 6.59 5.02 -15.18
C LEU A 111 5.62 5.30 -16.34
N ARG A 112 4.42 5.82 -16.05
CA ARG A 112 3.46 6.21 -17.11
C ARG A 112 3.90 7.49 -17.83
N GLN A 113 4.32 8.50 -17.10
CA GLN A 113 4.70 9.80 -17.67
C GLN A 113 5.91 9.68 -18.59
N TYR A 114 6.88 8.85 -18.23
CA TYR A 114 8.10 8.63 -19.00
C TYR A 114 8.05 7.37 -19.87
N LYS A 115 6.86 6.77 -20.05
CA LYS A 115 6.67 5.52 -20.80
C LYS A 115 7.40 5.52 -22.14
N ALA A 116 7.16 6.50 -23.00
CA ALA A 116 7.75 6.55 -24.34
C ALA A 116 9.29 6.52 -24.32
N VAL A 117 9.90 7.30 -23.41
CA VAL A 117 11.37 7.35 -23.24
C VAL A 117 11.90 6.02 -22.72
N LEU A 118 11.22 5.41 -21.75
CA LEU A 118 11.60 4.12 -21.20
C LEU A 118 11.52 3.02 -22.28
N TYR A 119 10.47 3.04 -23.13
CA TYR A 119 10.28 2.04 -24.18
C TYR A 119 11.35 2.16 -25.25
N GLN A 120 11.72 3.39 -25.60
CA GLN A 120 12.79 3.65 -26.56
C GLN A 120 14.16 3.14 -26.05
N ARG A 121 14.43 3.26 -24.74
CA ARG A 121 15.74 2.91 -24.16
C ARG A 121 15.87 1.45 -23.78
N ALA A 122 14.84 0.87 -23.17
CA ALA A 122 14.89 -0.46 -22.55
C ALA A 122 14.08 -1.51 -23.32
N GLY A 123 13.25 -1.08 -24.28
CA GLY A 123 12.27 -1.95 -24.93
C GLY A 123 11.17 -2.42 -23.97
N ASN A 124 10.26 -3.25 -24.49
CA ASN A 124 9.16 -3.79 -23.68
C ASN A 124 9.68 -4.66 -22.53
N THR A 125 10.56 -5.60 -22.83
CA THR A 125 11.14 -6.51 -21.83
C THR A 125 11.89 -5.75 -20.74
N GLY A 126 12.72 -4.77 -21.10
CA GLY A 126 13.50 -4.02 -20.12
C GLY A 126 12.63 -3.18 -19.17
N ILE A 127 11.50 -2.65 -19.62
CA ILE A 127 10.53 -1.98 -18.74
C ILE A 127 9.93 -2.94 -17.72
N TYR A 128 9.47 -4.10 -18.15
CA TYR A 128 8.88 -5.07 -17.21
C TYR A 128 9.93 -5.59 -16.23
N CYS A 129 11.17 -5.81 -16.66
CA CYS A 129 12.29 -6.11 -15.76
C CYS A 129 12.53 -4.98 -14.74
N LEU A 130 12.48 -3.72 -15.16
CA LEU A 130 12.61 -2.56 -14.27
C LEU A 130 11.46 -2.54 -13.24
N ILE A 131 10.22 -2.70 -13.68
CA ILE A 131 9.04 -2.69 -12.80
C ILE A 131 9.11 -3.82 -11.77
N PHE A 132 9.45 -5.03 -12.21
CA PHE A 132 9.60 -6.17 -11.32
C PHE A 132 10.76 -5.95 -10.34
N SER A 133 11.87 -5.36 -10.79
CA SER A 133 12.98 -5.01 -9.91
C SER A 133 12.57 -3.96 -8.87
N LEU A 134 11.81 -2.93 -9.27
CA LEU A 134 11.28 -1.92 -8.35
C LEU A 134 10.35 -2.55 -7.30
N GLY A 135 9.48 -3.47 -7.71
CA GLY A 135 8.62 -4.19 -6.76
C GLY A 135 9.41 -5.12 -5.83
N PHE A 136 10.31 -5.92 -6.40
CA PHE A 136 11.09 -6.94 -5.69
C PHE A 136 12.10 -6.34 -4.72
N PHE A 137 12.75 -5.22 -5.05
CA PHE A 137 13.75 -4.59 -4.18
C PHE A 137 13.19 -3.40 -3.40
N GLY A 138 12.28 -2.62 -4.01
CA GLY A 138 11.72 -1.43 -3.39
C GLY A 138 10.81 -1.74 -2.20
N THR A 139 9.96 -2.77 -2.32
CA THR A 139 9.07 -3.17 -1.22
C THR A 139 9.88 -3.65 -0.02
N PRO A 140 10.84 -4.59 -0.16
CA PRO A 140 11.69 -4.98 0.97
C PRO A 140 12.55 -3.85 1.52
N ALA A 141 13.06 -2.94 0.68
CA ALA A 141 13.80 -1.79 1.18
C ALA A 141 12.95 -0.93 2.13
N PHE A 142 11.68 -0.69 1.78
CA PHE A 142 10.74 0.01 2.64
C PHE A 142 10.39 -0.79 3.90
N GLU A 143 9.93 -2.03 3.71
CA GLU A 143 9.45 -2.88 4.79
C GLU A 143 10.55 -3.21 5.81
N CYS A 144 11.72 -3.65 5.36
CA CYS A 144 12.85 -3.99 6.24
C CYS A 144 13.37 -2.76 7.00
N THR A 145 13.33 -1.58 6.37
CA THR A 145 13.67 -0.32 7.06
C THR A 145 12.70 -0.07 8.20
N ASN A 146 11.40 -0.28 7.97
CA ASN A 146 10.38 -0.02 8.98
C ASN A 146 10.32 -1.05 10.11
N THR A 147 10.60 -2.32 9.80
CA THR A 147 10.55 -3.41 10.78
C THR A 147 11.85 -3.55 11.58
N THR A 148 13.00 -3.35 10.94
CA THR A 148 14.32 -3.60 11.57
C THR A 148 15.00 -2.32 12.06
N VAL A 149 14.98 -1.26 11.24
CA VAL A 149 15.74 -0.03 11.54
C VAL A 149 14.92 0.93 12.41
N THR A 150 13.76 1.36 11.91
CA THR A 150 12.92 2.35 12.63
C THR A 150 12.03 1.68 13.67
N LYS A 151 11.73 0.38 13.48
CA LYS A 151 10.86 -0.45 14.32
C LYS A 151 9.51 0.22 14.58
N ILE A 152 8.91 0.77 13.53
CA ILE A 152 7.60 1.44 13.64
C ILE A 152 6.44 0.46 13.56
N TYR A 153 6.68 -0.74 13.04
CA TYR A 153 5.75 -1.86 13.10
C TYR A 153 6.50 -3.20 13.09
N LYS A 154 5.78 -4.27 13.44
CA LYS A 154 6.27 -5.65 13.44
C LYS A 154 5.22 -6.59 12.83
N TYR A 155 5.70 -7.57 12.08
CA TYR A 155 4.93 -8.73 11.63
C TYR A 155 4.94 -9.85 12.69
N HIS A 156 3.80 -10.50 12.91
CA HIS A 156 3.64 -11.60 13.89
C HIS A 156 3.80 -13.00 13.27
N GLN A 157 4.77 -13.14 12.37
CA GLN A 157 5.11 -14.43 11.75
C GLN A 157 6.34 -15.03 12.42
N ARG A 158 6.51 -16.35 12.32
CA ARG A 158 7.70 -17.04 12.84
C ARG A 158 8.95 -16.58 12.10
N ASP A 159 10.07 -16.55 12.81
CA ASP A 159 11.33 -16.01 12.29
C ASP A 159 11.80 -16.71 11.00
N GLU A 160 11.51 -18.01 10.81
CA GLU A 160 11.84 -18.74 9.57
C GLU A 160 11.11 -18.19 8.32
N TYR A 161 10.02 -17.44 8.48
CA TYR A 161 9.29 -16.79 7.39
C TYR A 161 9.67 -15.33 7.20
N LEU A 162 10.53 -14.78 8.06
CA LEU A 162 10.92 -13.37 8.04
C LEU A 162 12.29 -13.17 7.37
N PHE A 163 12.35 -12.17 6.50
CA PHE A 163 13.57 -11.59 5.96
C PHE A 163 13.71 -10.18 6.54
N TYR A 164 14.65 -9.98 7.47
CA TYR A 164 14.84 -8.70 8.19
C TYR A 164 13.53 -8.12 8.73
N GLY A 165 12.74 -8.94 9.44
CA GLY A 165 11.50 -8.54 10.10
C GLY A 165 10.28 -8.39 9.19
N MET A 166 10.42 -8.58 7.87
CA MET A 166 9.33 -8.60 6.89
C MET A 166 9.12 -10.03 6.37
N PRO A 167 7.89 -10.52 6.15
CA PRO A 167 7.70 -11.83 5.52
C PRO A 167 8.31 -11.91 4.13
N TYR A 168 9.03 -12.99 3.81
CA TYR A 168 9.65 -13.13 2.48
C TYR A 168 8.61 -13.21 1.34
N SER A 169 7.34 -13.49 1.65
CA SER A 169 6.25 -13.36 0.67
C SER A 169 6.08 -11.93 0.15
N ASN A 170 6.56 -10.91 0.88
CA ASN A 170 6.51 -9.53 0.41
C ASN A 170 7.43 -9.25 -0.79
N PHE A 171 8.43 -10.08 -1.07
CA PHE A 171 9.25 -9.96 -2.28
C PHE A 171 8.39 -10.07 -3.55
N TRP A 172 7.60 -11.13 -3.64
CA TRP A 172 6.76 -11.35 -4.82
C TRP A 172 5.47 -10.52 -4.77
N PHE A 173 4.92 -10.27 -3.57
CA PHE A 173 3.82 -9.33 -3.41
C PHE A 173 4.18 -7.94 -3.94
N GLY A 174 5.38 -7.44 -3.63
CA GLY A 174 5.91 -6.19 -4.17
C GLY A 174 5.97 -6.17 -5.70
N VAL A 175 6.41 -7.29 -6.32
CA VAL A 175 6.39 -7.46 -7.78
C VAL A 175 4.97 -7.33 -8.33
N LEU A 176 3.98 -7.97 -7.70
CA LEU A 176 2.58 -7.87 -8.12
C LEU A 176 2.00 -6.47 -7.93
N MET A 177 2.29 -5.83 -6.80
CA MET A 177 1.83 -4.49 -6.45
C MET A 177 2.39 -3.40 -7.39
N MET A 178 3.48 -3.67 -8.11
CA MET A 178 4.00 -2.79 -9.16
C MET A 178 3.60 -3.23 -10.57
N GLY A 179 3.66 -4.54 -10.84
CA GLY A 179 3.44 -5.13 -12.15
C GLY A 179 1.97 -5.07 -12.61
N LEU A 180 1.05 -5.52 -11.76
CA LEU A 180 -0.38 -5.58 -12.11
C LEU A 180 -0.98 -4.19 -12.37
N PRO A 181 -0.74 -3.16 -11.52
CA PRO A 181 -1.25 -1.84 -11.83
C PRO A 181 -0.64 -1.25 -13.09
N TYR A 182 0.67 -1.42 -13.31
CA TYR A 182 1.30 -0.92 -14.53
C TYR A 182 0.69 -1.54 -15.79
N TRP A 183 0.53 -2.86 -15.81
CA TRP A 183 -0.10 -3.58 -16.91
C TRP A 183 -1.56 -3.14 -17.11
N GLY A 184 -2.33 -3.06 -16.01
CA GLY A 184 -3.71 -2.59 -16.04
C GLY A 184 -3.84 -1.16 -16.58
N LEU A 185 -2.87 -0.28 -16.25
CA LEU A 185 -2.85 1.10 -16.73
C LEU A 185 -2.58 1.21 -18.24
N GLU A 186 -1.92 0.22 -18.84
CA GLU A 186 -1.79 0.16 -20.30
C GLU A 186 -3.15 -0.03 -20.98
N GLN A 187 -3.99 -0.89 -20.40
CA GLN A 187 -5.34 -1.13 -20.90
C GLN A 187 -6.25 0.07 -20.59
N ALA A 188 -6.09 0.65 -19.41
CA ALA A 188 -6.85 1.83 -18.97
C ALA A 188 -6.58 3.05 -19.87
N GLU A 189 -5.35 3.23 -20.36
CA GLU A 189 -5.03 4.31 -21.30
C GLU A 189 -5.85 4.20 -22.59
N ALA A 190 -5.99 2.99 -23.15
CA ALA A 190 -6.83 2.77 -24.33
C ALA A 190 -8.28 3.21 -24.06
N LEU A 191 -8.83 2.86 -22.88
CA LEU A 191 -10.17 3.27 -22.47
C LEU A 191 -10.28 4.80 -22.29
N THR A 192 -9.25 5.46 -21.76
CA THR A 192 -9.28 6.91 -21.53
C THR A 192 -9.36 7.72 -22.82
N THR A 193 -8.91 7.16 -23.96
CA THR A 193 -9.08 7.80 -25.29
C THR A 193 -10.53 7.93 -25.72
N LEU A 194 -11.43 7.13 -25.14
CA LEU A 194 -12.87 7.15 -25.42
C LEU A 194 -13.61 8.18 -24.57
N ILE A 195 -13.03 8.64 -23.46
CA ILE A 195 -13.69 9.57 -22.52
C ILE A 195 -14.08 10.90 -23.18
N PRO A 196 -13.25 11.55 -24.03
CA PRO A 196 -13.65 12.78 -24.71
C PRO A 196 -14.85 12.60 -25.65
N ARG A 197 -15.14 11.36 -26.08
CA ARG A 197 -16.28 11.03 -26.95
C ARG A 197 -17.58 10.87 -26.15
N THR A 198 -17.50 10.87 -24.82
CA THR A 198 -18.69 10.89 -23.98
C THR A 198 -19.33 12.27 -24.03
N MET A 199 -20.66 12.35 -24.08
CA MET A 199 -21.42 13.61 -23.99
C MET A 199 -21.40 14.23 -22.57
N LEU A 200 -20.41 13.88 -21.75
CA LEU A 200 -20.24 14.37 -20.40
C LEU A 200 -19.57 15.75 -20.39
N SER A 201 -19.85 16.55 -19.36
CA SER A 201 -19.14 17.81 -19.13
C SER A 201 -17.65 17.55 -18.87
N ARG A 202 -16.79 18.56 -19.16
CA ARG A 202 -15.33 18.46 -18.95
C ARG A 202 -14.95 18.05 -17.53
N SER A 203 -15.67 18.52 -16.52
CA SER A 203 -15.43 18.15 -15.12
C SER A 203 -15.75 16.66 -14.86
N ARG A 204 -16.84 16.15 -15.44
CA ARG A 204 -17.21 14.73 -15.34
C ARG A 204 -16.24 13.83 -16.12
N GLN A 205 -15.75 14.27 -17.28
CA GLN A 205 -14.71 13.56 -18.02
C GLN A 205 -13.42 13.43 -17.21
N LYS A 206 -12.98 14.51 -16.54
CA LYS A 206 -11.82 14.47 -15.63
C LYS A 206 -12.05 13.52 -14.46
N LEU A 207 -13.22 13.59 -13.83
CA LEU A 207 -13.56 12.68 -12.74
C LEU A 207 -13.54 11.22 -13.22
N LEU A 208 -14.14 10.92 -14.37
CA LEU A 208 -14.14 9.58 -14.95
C LEU A 208 -12.71 9.08 -15.23
N ALA A 209 -11.84 9.91 -15.79
CA ALA A 209 -10.44 9.54 -16.02
C ALA A 209 -9.68 9.27 -14.71
N ALA A 210 -9.94 10.07 -13.67
CA ALA A 210 -9.40 9.80 -12.33
C ALA A 210 -9.95 8.49 -11.74
N SER A 211 -11.25 8.24 -11.87
CA SER A 211 -11.88 6.99 -11.45
C SER A 211 -11.31 5.77 -12.17
N VAL A 212 -11.02 5.89 -13.48
CA VAL A 212 -10.35 4.82 -14.24
C VAL A 212 -8.98 4.53 -13.62
N GLY A 213 -8.11 5.53 -13.46
CA GLY A 213 -6.80 5.35 -12.84
C GLY A 213 -6.88 4.76 -11.42
N PHE A 214 -7.83 5.24 -10.62
CA PHE A 214 -8.07 4.74 -9.26
C PHE A 214 -8.50 3.26 -9.27
N SER A 215 -9.52 2.93 -10.06
CA SER A 215 -10.08 1.57 -10.13
C SER A 215 -9.07 0.56 -10.64
N THR A 216 -8.22 0.94 -11.60
CA THR A 216 -7.16 0.08 -12.12
C THR A 216 -6.17 -0.30 -11.03
N VAL A 217 -5.68 0.66 -10.26
CA VAL A 217 -4.71 0.41 -9.19
C VAL A 217 -5.34 -0.41 -8.07
N ILE A 218 -6.55 -0.06 -7.62
CA ILE A 218 -7.23 -0.79 -6.55
C ILE A 218 -7.55 -2.23 -6.93
N THR A 219 -8.05 -2.45 -8.15
CA THR A 219 -8.31 -3.80 -8.65
C THR A 219 -7.03 -4.63 -8.68
N ALA A 220 -5.93 -4.03 -9.15
CA ALA A 220 -4.65 -4.70 -9.19
C ALA A 220 -4.10 -5.03 -7.78
N PHE A 221 -4.27 -4.13 -6.81
CA PHE A 221 -3.90 -4.39 -5.41
C PHE A 221 -4.73 -5.52 -4.80
N PHE A 222 -6.04 -5.55 -5.07
CA PHE A 222 -6.90 -6.63 -4.62
C PHE A 222 -6.48 -7.98 -5.21
N ILE A 223 -6.17 -8.04 -6.51
CA ILE A 223 -5.66 -9.25 -7.17
C ILE A 223 -4.32 -9.65 -6.55
N ALA A 224 -3.40 -8.70 -6.37
CA ALA A 224 -2.09 -8.96 -5.77
C ALA A 224 -2.22 -9.58 -4.38
N ALA A 225 -3.10 -9.03 -3.55
CA ALA A 225 -3.33 -9.53 -2.20
C ALA A 225 -4.04 -10.89 -2.19
N THR A 226 -4.98 -11.12 -3.11
CA THR A 226 -5.65 -12.42 -3.26
C THR A 226 -4.65 -13.51 -3.65
N LEU A 227 -3.78 -13.22 -4.61
CA LEU A 227 -2.69 -14.11 -4.98
C LEU A 227 -1.77 -14.33 -3.76
N ASN A 228 -1.42 -13.27 -3.03
CA ASN A 228 -0.61 -13.40 -1.82
C ASN A 228 -1.27 -14.31 -0.77
N GLY A 229 -2.59 -14.23 -0.63
CA GLY A 229 -3.38 -15.10 0.22
C GLY A 229 -3.25 -16.60 -0.10
N ILE A 230 -2.97 -16.98 -1.36
CA ILE A 230 -2.70 -18.37 -1.73
C ILE A 230 -1.40 -18.87 -1.07
N TRP A 231 -0.38 -18.02 -0.98
CA TRP A 231 0.85 -18.36 -0.26
C TRP A 231 0.57 -18.56 1.23
N TYR A 232 -0.20 -17.65 1.84
CA TYR A 232 -0.61 -17.78 3.24
C TYR A 232 -1.41 -19.06 3.52
N ALA A 233 -2.28 -19.47 2.58
CA ALA A 233 -3.04 -20.70 2.70
C ALA A 233 -2.19 -21.97 2.56
N THR A 234 -1.10 -21.91 1.79
CA THR A 234 -0.23 -23.08 1.50
C THR A 234 0.95 -23.20 2.45
N ALA A 235 1.40 -22.11 3.08
CA ALA A 235 2.56 -22.09 3.96
C ALA A 235 2.34 -22.75 5.34
N GLY A 236 1.09 -23.10 5.69
CA GLY A 236 0.75 -23.76 6.94
C GLY A 236 0.62 -22.78 8.13
N ASP A 237 0.98 -23.24 9.34
CA ASP A 237 1.00 -22.36 10.51
C ASP A 237 2.29 -21.54 10.55
N ILE A 238 2.21 -20.35 9.97
CA ILE A 238 3.32 -19.39 9.89
C ILE A 238 3.34 -18.38 11.04
N TRP A 239 2.36 -18.44 11.94
CA TRP A 239 2.09 -17.40 12.91
C TRP A 239 2.80 -17.66 14.23
N THR A 240 3.12 -16.57 14.92
CA THR A 240 3.48 -16.58 16.35
C THR A 240 2.28 -16.12 17.17
N GLU A 241 2.35 -16.24 18.50
CA GLU A 241 1.35 -15.64 19.37
C GLU A 241 1.22 -14.15 19.07
N THR A 242 0.02 -13.75 18.66
CA THR A 242 -0.35 -12.37 18.39
C THR A 242 -1.15 -11.84 19.57
N PRO A 243 -0.98 -10.56 19.97
CA PRO A 243 -1.88 -9.93 20.95
C PRO A 243 -3.32 -9.75 20.41
N ARG A 244 -3.59 -10.07 19.15
CA ARG A 244 -4.90 -9.90 18.49
C ARG A 244 -5.74 -11.16 18.56
N ALA A 245 -7.03 -11.02 18.87
CA ALA A 245 -7.99 -12.11 18.76
C ALA A 245 -8.18 -12.53 17.29
N PHE A 246 -8.22 -13.84 17.06
CA PHE A 246 -8.49 -14.46 15.75
C PHE A 246 -9.95 -14.25 15.32
#